data_AF-A0A1B8XU12-F1
#
_entry.id   AF-A0A1B8XU12-F1
#
_cell.length_a   1.000
_cell.length_b   1.000
_cell.length_c   1.000
_cell.angle_alpha   90.00
_cell.angle_beta   90.00
_cell.angle_gamma   90.00
#
_symmetry.space_group_name_H-M   'P 1'
#
loop_
_entity.id
_entity.type
_entity.pdbx_description
1 polymer ?
#
loop_
_entity_poly.entity_id
_entity_poly.type
_entity_poly.pdbx_seq_one_letter_code
_entity_poly.pdbx_strand_id
1 'polypeptide(L)' 'TLATTVVQLLVVQGGDRWAKQFLGVLCLVKDNPRRSYYFQLFDLQEEKAVWEQELYEQLRYLPARPYFHTFCSD' A
#
# COMPACT_ATOMS: atom_id res chain seq x y z
N THR A 1 12.28 -5.11 -6.28
CA THR A 1 11.02 -4.37 -6.48
C THR A 1 10.41 -4.77 -7.82
N LEU A 2 9.10 -5.03 -7.86
CA LEU A 2 8.36 -5.44 -9.06
C LEU A 2 7.67 -4.26 -9.74
N ALA A 3 7.15 -3.32 -8.96
CA ALA A 3 6.49 -2.11 -9.46
C ALA A 3 6.66 -0.96 -8.45
N THR A 4 6.61 0.28 -8.94
CA THR A 4 6.72 1.50 -8.12
C THR A 4 5.78 2.58 -8.65
N THR A 5 5.11 3.31 -7.76
CA THR A 5 4.23 4.43 -8.14
C THR A 5 4.13 5.46 -7.03
N VAL A 6 3.85 6.71 -7.37
CA VAL A 6 3.49 7.74 -6.39
C VAL A 6 2.03 7.52 -5.96
N VAL A 7 1.77 7.57 -4.66
CA VAL A 7 0.43 7.38 -4.09
C VAL A 7 0.17 8.33 -2.91
N GLN A 8 -1.11 8.47 -2.59
CA GLN A 8 -1.57 8.94 -1.29
C GLN A 8 -2.29 7.79 -0.60
N LEU A 9 -1.77 7.31 0.53
CA LEU A 9 -2.39 6.24 1.30
C LEU A 9 -3.57 6.79 2.09
N LEU A 10 -4.73 6.17 1.89
CA LEU A 10 -5.97 6.45 2.60
C LEU A 10 -6.35 5.22 3.43
N VAL A 11 -6.78 5.44 4.67
CA VAL A 11 -7.26 4.39 5.58
C VAL A 11 -8.64 4.76 6.10
N VAL A 12 -9.53 3.80 6.23
CA VAL A 12 -10.85 4.03 6.82
C VAL A 12 -10.70 4.15 8.35
N GLN A 13 -11.09 5.28 8.92
CA GLN A 13 -11.05 5.52 10.37
C GLN A 13 -12.46 5.75 10.90
N GLY A 14 -13.06 4.70 11.48
CA GLY A 14 -14.38 4.74 12.12
C GLY A 14 -15.55 5.00 11.15
N GLY A 15 -16.37 3.98 10.89
CA GLY A 15 -17.47 4.07 9.93
C GLY A 15 -16.96 4.12 8.48
N ASP A 16 -17.57 4.96 7.64
CA ASP A 16 -17.32 4.98 6.17
C ASP A 16 -16.44 6.16 5.71
N ARG A 17 -15.58 6.69 6.57
CA ARG A 17 -14.74 7.86 6.25
C ARG A 17 -13.29 7.49 6.00
N TRP A 18 -12.77 7.91 4.85
CA TRP A 18 -11.36 7.79 4.49
C TRP A 18 -10.55 8.96 5.08
N ALA A 19 -9.47 8.63 5.79
CA ALA A 19 -8.48 9.57 6.30
C ALA A 19 -7.17 9.41 5.53
N LYS A 20 -6.49 10.52 5.24
CA LYS A 20 -5.14 10.52 4.64
C LYS A 20 -4.13 10.14 5.72
N GLN A 21 -3.30 9.14 5.43
CA GLN A 21 -2.26 8.69 6.35
C GLN A 21 -0.88 9.14 5.89
N PHE A 22 -0.51 8.85 4.64
CA PHE A 22 0.82 9.13 4.09
C PHE A 22 0.74 9.52 2.61
N LEU A 23 1.76 10.22 2.12
CA LEU A 23 1.97 10.52 0.70
C LEU A 23 3.41 10.17 0.34
N GLY A 24 3.60 9.48 -0.78
CA GLY A 24 4.95 9.11 -1.19
C GLY A 24 5.00 8.05 -2.27
N VAL A 25 6.05 7.24 -2.27
CA VAL A 25 6.30 6.23 -3.29
C VAL A 25 6.00 4.83 -2.74
N LEU A 26 5.02 4.16 -3.34
CA LEU A 26 4.66 2.78 -3.02
C LEU A 26 5.44 1.82 -3.92
N CYS A 27 6.08 0.85 -3.30
CA CYS A 27 6.81 -0.22 -3.95
C CYS A 27 6.10 -1.57 -3.72
N LEU A 28 5.82 -2.32 -4.79
CA LEU A 28 5.49 -3.74 -4.68
C LEU A 28 6.79 -4.53 -4.66
N VAL A 29 7.04 -5.27 -3.58
CA VAL A 29 8.26 -6.03 -3.38
C VAL A 29 7.94 -7.51 -3.21
N LYS A 30 8.83 -8.36 -3.74
CA LYS A 30 8.79 -9.82 -3.58
C LYS A 30 9.95 -10.23 -2.68
N ASP A 31 9.63 -10.83 -1.55
CA ASP A 31 10.60 -11.50 -0.68
C ASP A 31 10.74 -12.97 -1.13
N ASN A 32 11.78 -13.26 -1.90
CA ASN A 32 12.01 -14.62 -2.40
C ASN A 32 12.34 -15.62 -1.27
N PRO A 33 13.21 -15.30 -0.29
CA PRO A 33 13.44 -16.16 0.88
C PRO A 33 12.16 -16.54 1.63
N ARG A 34 11.25 -15.58 1.87
CA ARG A 34 9.98 -15.81 2.59
C ARG A 34 8.83 -16.28 1.71
N ARG A 35 9.03 -16.24 0.38
CA ARG A 35 7.99 -16.47 -0.64
C ARG A 35 6.76 -15.57 -0.46
N SER A 36 6.95 -14.37 0.09
CA SER A 36 5.88 -13.41 0.33
C SER A 36 6.03 -12.16 -0.53
N TYR A 37 4.97 -11.38 -0.58
CA TYR A 37 4.94 -10.07 -1.23
C TYR A 37 4.53 -9.03 -0.21
N TYR A 38 5.02 -7.82 -0.36
CA TYR A 38 4.60 -6.71 0.49
C TYR A 38 4.56 -5.40 -0.29
N PHE A 39 3.66 -4.53 0.13
CA PHE A 39 3.72 -3.12 -0.21
C PHE A 39 4.58 -2.39 0.81
N GLN A 40 5.46 -1.53 0.32
CA GLN A 40 6.29 -0.67 1.16
C GLN A 40 6.17 0.77 0.66
N LEU A 41 5.78 1.69 1.55
CA LEU A 41 5.58 3.10 1.24
C LEU A 41 6.72 3.93 1.85
N PHE A 42 7.35 4.74 1.02
CA PHE A 42 8.39 5.67 1.43
C PHE A 42 7.85 7.10 1.42
N ASP A 43 8.08 7.82 2.52
CA ASP A 43 7.80 9.25 2.56
C ASP A 43 8.92 10.00 1.82
N LEU A 44 8.52 10.96 0.99
CA LEU A 44 9.44 11.71 0.13
C LEU A 44 10.26 12.77 0.88
N GLN A 45 9.77 13.24 2.03
CA GLN A 45 10.43 14.24 2.84
C GLN A 45 11.38 13.61 3.86
N GLU A 46 10.97 12.49 4.45
CA GLU A 46 11.73 11.77 5.47
C GLU A 46 12.70 10.72 4.89
N GLU A 47 12.62 10.47 3.57
CA GLU A 47 13.44 9.51 2.82
C GLU A 47 13.49 8.10 3.44
N LYS A 48 12.41 7.70 4.11
CA LYS A 48 12.33 6.43 4.86
C LYS A 48 11.00 5.72 4.64
N ALA A 49 11.01 4.40 4.85
CA ALA A 49 9.80 3.61 4.85
C ALA A 49 8.92 4.02 6.04
N VAL A 50 7.68 4.41 5.77
CA VAL A 50 6.70 4.88 6.78
C VAL A 50 5.53 3.92 6.96
N TRP A 51 5.32 3.02 6.01
CA TRP A 51 4.24 2.04 6.07
C TRP A 51 4.58 0.79 5.26
N GLU A 52 4.11 -0.36 5.74
CA GLU A 52 4.30 -1.66 5.11
C GLU A 52 3.04 -2.52 5.28
N GLN A 53 2.74 -3.35 4.27
CA GLN A 53 1.65 -4.31 4.31
C GLN A 53 2.04 -5.58 3.57
N GLU A 54 2.00 -6.71 4.29
CA GLU A 54 2.16 -8.03 3.67
C GLU A 54 0.92 -8.38 2.84
N LEU A 55 1.14 -8.98 1.68
CA LEU A 55 0.10 -9.43 0.77
C LEU A 55 -0.08 -10.93 0.90
N TYR A 56 -1.23 -11.32 1.43
CA TYR A 56 -1.66 -12.72 1.49
C TYR A 56 -2.20 -13.17 0.13
N GLU A 57 -2.17 -14.48 -0.14
CA GLU A 57 -2.68 -15.05 -1.39
C GLU A 57 -4.16 -14.72 -1.64
N GLN A 58 -4.92 -14.53 -0.56
CA GLN A 58 -6.36 -14.23 -0.61
C GLN A 58 -6.67 -12.73 -0.67
N LEU A 59 -5.65 -11.86 -0.78
CA LEU A 59 -5.86 -10.42 -0.88
C LEU A 59 -6.71 -10.08 -2.11
N ARG A 60 -7.85 -9.45 -1.86
CA ARG A 60 -8.76 -8.99 -2.92
C ARG A 60 -8.44 -7.55 -3.30
N TYR A 61 -7.76 -7.39 -4.42
CA TYR A 61 -7.49 -6.09 -5.02
C TYR A 61 -8.69 -5.60 -5.85
N LEU A 62 -9.09 -4.34 -5.64
CA LEU A 62 -10.22 -3.71 -6.32
C LEU A 62 -9.79 -2.38 -6.96
N PRO A 63 -9.68 -2.30 -8.29
CA PRO A 63 -9.45 -1.05 -9.00
C PRO A 63 -10.76 -0.26 -9.12
N ALA A 64 -11.26 0.28 -8.00
CA ALA A 64 -12.57 0.93 -7.93
C ALA A 64 -12.72 2.11 -8.91
N ARG A 65 -11.62 2.84 -9.20
CA ARG A 65 -11.52 3.88 -10.24
C ARG A 65 -10.11 3.88 -10.85
N PRO A 66 -9.86 4.52 -12.01
CA PRO A 66 -8.53 4.55 -12.63
C PRO A 66 -7.39 4.98 -11.69
N TYR A 67 -7.66 5.93 -10.79
CA TYR A 67 -6.68 6.47 -9.83
C TYR A 67 -7.00 6.15 -8.37
N PHE A 68 -7.94 5.23 -8.13
CA PHE A 68 -8.36 4.87 -6.78
C PHE A 68 -8.54 3.36 -6.68
N HIS A 69 -7.60 2.75 -5.98
CA HIS A 69 -7.49 1.31 -5.81
C HIS A 69 -7.64 0.99 -4.34
N THR A 70 -8.41 -0.05 -4.03
CA THR A 70 -8.71 -0.44 -2.65
C THR A 70 -8.44 -1.93 -2.45
N PHE A 71 -8.12 -2.30 -1.23
CA PHE A 71 -8.04 -3.66 -0.74
C PHE A 71 -8.36 -3.62 0.77
N CYS A 72 -8.83 -4.73 1.32
CA CYS A 72 -8.98 -4.85 2.76
C CYS A 72 -7.62 -5.19 3.36
N SER A 73 -7.24 -4.44 4.39
CA SER A 73 -6.20 -4.82 5.35
C SER A 73 -6.87 -5.51 6.52
N ASP A 74 -6.16 -6.44 7.14
CA ASP A 74 -6.57 -7.11 8.37
C ASP A 74 -6.52 -6.16 9.59
#